data_AF-A0A2E0ZJ66-F1
#
_entry.id   AF-A0A2E0ZJ66-F1
#
_cell.length_a   1.000
_cell.length_b   1.000
_cell.length_c   1.000
_cell.angle_alpha   90.00
_cell.angle_beta   90.00
_cell.angle_gamma   90.00
#
_symmetry.space_group_name_H-M   'P 1'
#
loop_
_entity.id
_entity.type
_entity.pdbx_description
1 polymer ?
#
loop_
_entity_poly.entity_id
_entity_poly.type
_entity_poly.pdbx_seq_one_letter_code
_entity_poly.pdbx_strand_id
1 'polypeptide(L)'
;MKTKLLYIVILLIAMGGVLLFRGARLQGLIYVPIAAVLALILNEAVKRLPLAWWLVVGLVFMIALFLPDATMVAFFPGETLNSSAELAYFFTITPALIVAALLLAAGMRRLSTSVSLRPNRWWTTAVLFLSLLLIAKAIHSFYWFIVWDNTGDSLAYLWLFFPSIGLIMAGFILFNTLPNRRKILGFGYVLLLLPILFAVLAAARQVDYRALTAQRADAVVGALGRYHVWNGHYPQNLHELSPRYMLSIPRPFIIYGQDWCYVSDEITYRLSYVDRDHWSDPRLFGRVHQVAMHPADESAWPSPCAAEIAVIKAKFPAYPYTYKTVAE
;
A
#
# COMPACT_ATOMS: atom_id res chain seq x y z
N MET A 1 -29.86 -22.19 0.10
CA MET A 1 -28.59 -22.38 0.84
C MET A 1 -27.50 -23.05 0.01
N LYS A 2 -27.81 -24.12 -0.75
CA LYS A 2 -26.85 -24.91 -1.55
C LYS A 2 -26.00 -24.11 -2.57
N THR A 3 -26.57 -23.09 -3.22
CA THR A 3 -25.82 -22.23 -4.17
C THR A 3 -24.79 -21.32 -3.51
N LYS A 4 -25.00 -20.90 -2.26
CA LYS A 4 -24.02 -20.05 -1.55
C LYS A 4 -22.77 -20.84 -1.13
N LEU A 5 -22.94 -22.10 -0.72
CA LEU A 5 -21.83 -22.99 -0.33
C LEU A 5 -20.94 -23.34 -1.54
N LEU A 6 -21.55 -23.58 -2.70
CA LEU A 6 -20.83 -23.90 -3.94
C LEU A 6 -19.89 -22.76 -4.38
N TYR A 7 -20.34 -21.51 -4.28
CA TYR A 7 -19.52 -20.36 -4.65
C TYR A 7 -18.35 -20.11 -3.69
N ILE A 8 -18.54 -20.38 -2.39
CA ILE A 8 -17.46 -20.29 -1.40
C ILE A 8 -16.42 -21.40 -1.65
N VAL A 9 -16.85 -22.63 -1.96
CA VAL A 9 -15.95 -23.74 -2.29
C VAL A 9 -15.15 -23.47 -3.57
N ILE A 10 -15.78 -22.91 -4.61
CA ILE A 10 -15.08 -22.54 -5.85
C ILE A 10 -14.07 -21.41 -5.60
N LEU A 11 -14.41 -20.42 -4.77
CA LEU A 11 -13.49 -19.34 -4.39
C LEU A 11 -12.28 -19.87 -3.62
N LEU A 12 -12.50 -20.81 -2.70
CA LEU A 12 -11.45 -21.45 -1.90
C LEU A 12 -10.55 -22.37 -2.74
N ILE A 13 -11.11 -23.10 -3.71
CA ILE A 13 -10.34 -23.92 -4.66
C ILE A 13 -9.53 -23.04 -5.61
N ALA A 14 -10.12 -21.93 -6.08
CA ALA A 14 -9.41 -20.94 -6.88
C ALA A 14 -8.24 -20.31 -6.11
N MET A 15 -8.42 -19.93 -4.84
CA MET A 15 -7.33 -19.42 -3.99
C MET A 15 -6.28 -20.50 -3.66
N GLY A 16 -6.71 -21.74 -3.40
CA GLY A 16 -5.81 -22.86 -3.10
C GLY A 16 -4.96 -23.30 -4.30
N GLY A 17 -5.50 -23.24 -5.52
CA GLY A 17 -4.79 -23.56 -6.75
C GLY A 17 -3.63 -22.60 -7.07
N VAL A 18 -3.72 -21.34 -6.63
CA VAL A 18 -2.66 -20.33 -6.78
C VAL A 18 -1.45 -20.64 -5.89
N LEU A 19 -1.66 -21.29 -4.74
CA LEU A 19 -0.59 -21.56 -3.77
C LEU A 19 0.24 -22.81 -4.08
N LEU A 20 -0.23 -23.72 -4.94
CA LEU A 20 0.38 -25.03 -5.11
C LEU A 20 1.32 -25.19 -6.32
N PHE A 21 1.38 -24.26 -7.28
CA PHE A 21 2.11 -24.50 -8.53
C PHE A 21 3.25 -23.49 -8.77
N ARG A 22 4.46 -23.85 -8.31
CA ARG A 22 5.73 -23.19 -8.66
C ARG A 22 6.32 -23.81 -9.92
N GLY A 23 6.21 -23.14 -11.07
CA GLY A 23 6.97 -23.49 -12.28
C GLY A 23 6.22 -23.31 -13.62
N ALA A 24 6.74 -22.40 -14.46
CA ALA A 24 6.59 -22.29 -15.91
C ALA A 24 5.30 -21.69 -16.56
N ARG A 25 5.55 -20.64 -17.39
CA ARG A 25 4.93 -20.09 -18.63
C ARG A 25 3.44 -20.27 -18.98
N LEU A 26 2.74 -21.32 -18.53
CA LEU A 26 1.31 -21.56 -18.82
C LEU A 26 0.38 -21.15 -17.68
N GLN A 27 0.93 -20.76 -16.52
CA GLN A 27 0.16 -20.38 -15.33
C GLN A 27 -0.83 -19.24 -15.57
N GLY A 28 -0.48 -18.29 -16.45
CA GLY A 28 -1.34 -17.17 -16.86
C GLY A 28 -2.73 -17.60 -17.33
N LEU A 29 -2.82 -18.72 -18.06
CA LEU A 29 -4.07 -19.20 -18.66
C LEU A 29 -5.05 -19.76 -17.64
N ILE A 30 -4.58 -20.22 -16.47
CA ILE A 30 -5.44 -20.76 -15.40
C ILE A 30 -6.17 -19.62 -14.66
N TYR A 31 -5.58 -18.42 -14.61
CA TYR A 31 -6.21 -17.28 -13.97
C TYR A 31 -7.41 -16.74 -14.73
N VAL A 32 -7.45 -16.92 -16.07
CA VAL A 32 -8.56 -16.46 -16.92
C VAL A 32 -9.89 -17.14 -16.57
N PRO A 33 -10.02 -18.48 -16.54
CA PRO A 33 -11.27 -19.14 -16.16
C PRO A 33 -11.65 -18.86 -14.70
N ILE A 34 -10.68 -18.76 -13.79
CA ILE A 34 -10.93 -18.39 -12.39
C ILE A 34 -11.55 -16.98 -12.30
N ALA A 35 -10.93 -16.00 -12.96
CA ALA A 35 -11.41 -14.62 -13.03
C ALA A 35 -12.81 -14.56 -13.67
N ALA A 36 -13.05 -15.31 -14.74
CA ALA A 36 -14.35 -15.38 -15.39
C ALA A 36 -15.44 -15.96 -14.47
N VAL A 37 -15.17 -17.09 -13.82
CA VAL A 37 -16.10 -17.69 -12.86
C VAL A 37 -16.37 -16.72 -11.71
N LEU A 38 -15.33 -16.14 -11.12
CA LEU A 38 -15.47 -15.17 -10.05
C LEU A 38 -16.33 -13.95 -10.47
N ALA A 39 -16.13 -13.42 -11.68
CA ALA A 39 -16.93 -12.33 -12.20
C ALA A 39 -18.42 -12.71 -12.33
N LEU A 40 -18.73 -13.95 -12.75
CA LEU A 40 -20.11 -14.45 -12.80
C LEU A 40 -20.73 -14.58 -11.41
N ILE A 41 -19.97 -15.08 -10.43
CA ILE A 41 -20.41 -15.18 -9.02
C ILE A 41 -20.75 -13.80 -8.47
N LEU A 42 -19.84 -12.83 -8.65
CA LEU A 42 -20.00 -11.47 -8.13
C LEU A 42 -21.15 -10.73 -8.83
N ASN A 43 -21.32 -10.92 -10.14
CA ASN A 43 -22.46 -10.40 -10.89
C ASN A 43 -23.79 -10.90 -10.30
N GLU A 44 -23.89 -12.19 -9.96
CA GLU A 44 -25.10 -12.74 -9.35
C GLU A 44 -25.27 -12.28 -7.90
N ALA A 45 -24.19 -12.16 -7.15
CA ALA A 45 -24.21 -11.62 -5.79
C ALA A 45 -24.76 -10.19 -5.77
N VAL A 46 -24.34 -9.30 -6.69
CA VAL A 46 -24.84 -7.93 -6.79
C VAL A 46 -26.34 -7.87 -7.08
N LYS A 47 -26.89 -8.86 -7.75
CA LYS A 47 -28.32 -8.96 -8.02
C LYS A 47 -29.14 -9.36 -6.79
N ARG A 48 -28.58 -10.21 -5.93
CA ARG A 48 -29.29 -10.86 -4.82
C ARG A 48 -29.06 -10.24 -3.45
N LEU A 49 -27.87 -9.66 -3.21
CA LEU A 49 -27.51 -9.13 -1.90
C LEU A 49 -28.09 -7.72 -1.71
N PRO A 50 -28.61 -7.40 -0.51
CA PRO A 50 -29.11 -6.07 -0.24
C PRO A 50 -27.95 -5.08 -0.10
N LEU A 51 -28.24 -3.82 -0.40
CA LEU A 51 -27.27 -2.72 -0.47
C LEU A 51 -26.40 -2.58 0.78
N ALA A 52 -26.97 -2.85 1.96
CA ALA A 52 -26.26 -2.77 3.24
C ALA A 52 -25.02 -3.67 3.29
N TRP A 53 -25.09 -4.88 2.72
CA TRP A 53 -23.92 -5.77 2.67
C TRP A 53 -22.79 -5.20 1.82
N TRP A 54 -23.12 -4.56 0.69
CA TRP A 54 -22.10 -3.92 -0.14
C TRP A 54 -21.43 -2.75 0.56
N LEU A 55 -22.18 -1.96 1.33
CA LEU A 55 -21.60 -0.90 2.17
C LEU A 55 -20.67 -1.47 3.23
N VAL A 56 -21.07 -2.53 3.93
CA VAL A 56 -20.20 -3.19 4.93
C VAL A 56 -18.92 -3.70 4.27
N VAL A 57 -19.03 -4.42 3.16
CA VAL A 57 -17.86 -4.93 2.41
C VAL A 57 -16.97 -3.77 1.93
N GLY A 58 -17.57 -2.71 1.39
CA GLY A 58 -16.85 -1.51 0.96
C GLY A 58 -16.11 -0.83 2.10
N LEU A 59 -16.74 -0.69 3.27
CA LEU A 59 -16.12 -0.11 4.47
C LEU A 59 -14.98 -0.98 4.99
N VAL A 60 -15.12 -2.31 4.95
CA VAL A 60 -14.05 -3.24 5.33
C VAL A 60 -12.83 -3.05 4.41
N PHE A 61 -13.02 -3.00 3.10
CA PHE A 61 -11.93 -2.75 2.17
C PHE A 61 -11.34 -1.34 2.32
N MET A 62 -12.18 -0.36 2.64
CA MET A 62 -11.70 0.99 2.93
C MET A 62 -10.80 0.97 4.17
N ILE A 63 -11.24 0.39 5.28
CA ILE A 63 -10.43 0.25 6.49
C ILE A 63 -9.13 -0.51 6.18
N ALA A 64 -9.19 -1.62 5.45
CA ALA A 64 -8.02 -2.40 5.06
C ALA A 64 -6.99 -1.56 4.27
N LEU A 65 -7.44 -0.71 3.33
CA LEU A 65 -6.55 0.19 2.59
C LEU A 65 -5.95 1.32 3.45
N PHE A 66 -6.55 1.64 4.61
CA PHE A 66 -6.04 2.62 5.56
C PHE A 66 -5.16 2.04 6.66
N LEU A 67 -5.04 0.71 6.75
CA LEU A 67 -4.15 0.09 7.72
C LEU A 67 -2.69 0.48 7.44
N PRO A 68 -1.91 0.82 8.48
CA PRO A 68 -0.47 1.03 8.33
C PRO A 68 0.22 -0.23 7.80
N ASP A 69 1.29 -0.06 7.01
CA ASP A 69 2.01 -1.19 6.40
C ASP A 69 2.45 -2.23 7.46
N ALA A 70 2.91 -1.76 8.62
CA ALA A 70 3.33 -2.62 9.72
C ALA A 70 2.20 -3.54 10.23
N THR A 71 0.97 -3.03 10.25
CA THR A 71 -0.21 -3.81 10.63
C THR A 71 -0.56 -4.84 9.56
N MET A 72 -0.43 -4.47 8.28
CA MET A 72 -0.66 -5.39 7.16
C MET A 72 0.35 -6.56 7.18
N VAL A 73 1.63 -6.29 7.44
CA VAL A 73 2.66 -7.33 7.56
C VAL A 73 2.37 -8.31 8.69
N ALA A 74 1.88 -7.81 9.84
CA ALA A 74 1.54 -8.66 10.97
C ALA A 74 0.42 -9.67 10.67
N PHE A 75 -0.51 -9.36 9.76
CA PHE A 75 -1.59 -10.27 9.37
C PHE A 75 -1.14 -11.37 8.39
N PHE A 76 -0.02 -11.19 7.70
CA PHE A 76 0.53 -12.16 6.75
C PHE A 76 1.93 -12.59 7.17
N PRO A 77 2.06 -13.40 8.25
CA PRO A 77 3.35 -13.92 8.69
C PRO A 77 3.88 -14.90 7.65
N GLY A 78 4.76 -14.43 6.77
CA GLY A 78 5.55 -15.25 5.87
C GLY A 78 7.02 -15.09 6.21
N GLU A 79 7.76 -16.20 6.23
CA GLU A 79 9.21 -16.21 6.53
C GLU A 79 10.03 -15.36 5.53
N THR A 80 9.47 -15.09 4.34
CA THR A 80 10.02 -14.16 3.36
C THR A 80 9.31 -12.81 3.42
N LEU A 81 9.60 -12.01 4.46
CA LEU A 81 8.89 -10.77 4.83
C LEU A 81 8.74 -9.73 3.71
N ASN A 82 9.64 -9.68 2.72
CA ASN A 82 9.47 -8.76 1.58
C ASN A 82 8.26 -9.15 0.73
N SER A 83 8.01 -10.45 0.53
CA SER A 83 6.87 -10.91 -0.27
C SER A 83 5.51 -10.74 0.42
N SER A 84 5.43 -10.82 1.75
CA SER A 84 4.13 -10.83 2.44
C SER A 84 3.47 -9.46 2.51
N ALA A 85 4.25 -8.39 2.73
CA ALA A 85 3.76 -7.01 2.69
C ALA A 85 3.24 -6.67 1.30
N GLU A 86 4.02 -7.02 0.28
CA GLU A 86 3.69 -6.76 -1.12
C GLU A 86 2.44 -7.51 -1.54
N LEU A 87 2.33 -8.80 -1.16
CA LEU A 87 1.13 -9.59 -1.37
C LEU A 87 -0.09 -9.04 -0.61
N ALA A 88 0.08 -8.52 0.61
CA ALA A 88 -1.03 -7.93 1.37
C ALA A 88 -1.60 -6.66 0.69
N TYR A 89 -0.72 -5.77 0.24
CA TYR A 89 -1.13 -4.59 -0.55
C TYR A 89 -1.79 -4.97 -1.86
N PHE A 90 -1.23 -5.98 -2.49
CA PHE A 90 -1.74 -6.55 -3.72
C PHE A 90 -3.15 -7.15 -3.58
N PHE A 91 -3.39 -7.93 -2.52
CA PHE A 91 -4.69 -8.54 -2.24
C PHE A 91 -5.73 -7.54 -1.71
N THR A 92 -5.35 -6.30 -1.41
CA THR A 92 -6.30 -5.26 -0.99
C THR A 92 -6.68 -4.32 -2.13
N ILE A 93 -5.73 -3.91 -2.98
CA ILE A 93 -5.98 -2.97 -4.10
C ILE A 93 -6.93 -3.59 -5.15
N THR A 94 -6.62 -4.79 -5.65
CA THR A 94 -7.39 -5.42 -6.74
C THR A 94 -8.85 -5.66 -6.33
N PRO A 95 -9.15 -6.28 -5.17
CA PRO A 95 -10.53 -6.47 -4.76
C PRO A 95 -11.23 -5.16 -4.37
N ALA A 96 -10.53 -4.14 -3.86
CA ALA A 96 -11.13 -2.83 -3.60
C ALA A 96 -11.67 -2.18 -4.87
N LEU A 97 -10.95 -2.26 -5.99
CA LEU A 97 -11.43 -1.79 -7.30
C LEU A 97 -12.67 -2.56 -7.76
N ILE A 98 -12.68 -3.89 -7.59
CA ILE A 98 -13.84 -4.72 -7.90
C ILE A 98 -15.03 -4.31 -7.02
N VAL A 99 -14.84 -4.19 -5.70
CA VAL A 99 -15.89 -3.80 -4.74
C VAL A 99 -16.43 -2.41 -5.03
N ALA A 100 -15.58 -1.46 -5.43
CA ALA A 100 -16.01 -0.15 -5.89
C ALA A 100 -16.96 -0.26 -7.10
N ALA A 101 -16.64 -1.09 -8.10
CA ALA A 101 -17.54 -1.33 -9.22
C ALA A 101 -18.87 -2.00 -8.80
N LEU A 102 -18.86 -2.91 -7.83
CA LEU A 102 -20.09 -3.53 -7.30
C LEU A 102 -20.97 -2.50 -6.58
N LEU A 103 -20.36 -1.61 -5.79
CA LEU A 103 -21.04 -0.48 -5.14
C LEU A 103 -21.64 0.46 -6.19
N LEU A 104 -20.88 0.83 -7.22
CA LEU A 104 -21.35 1.65 -8.34
C LEU A 104 -22.54 0.99 -9.04
N ALA A 105 -22.46 -0.31 -9.35
CA ALA A 105 -23.57 -1.08 -9.94
C ALA A 105 -24.82 -1.03 -9.06
N ALA A 106 -24.67 -1.28 -7.76
CA ALA A 106 -25.76 -1.33 -6.80
C ALA A 106 -26.45 0.05 -6.64
N GLY A 107 -25.65 1.12 -6.54
CA GLY A 107 -26.15 2.50 -6.46
C GLY A 107 -26.89 2.92 -7.73
N MET A 108 -26.31 2.64 -8.90
CA MET A 108 -26.92 3.00 -10.20
C MET A 108 -28.21 2.22 -10.48
N ARG A 109 -28.31 0.95 -10.07
CA ARG A 109 -29.56 0.17 -10.22
C ARG A 109 -30.69 0.78 -9.41
N ARG A 110 -30.44 1.23 -8.17
CA ARG A 110 -31.46 1.93 -7.37
C ARG A 110 -31.92 3.23 -8.01
N LEU A 111 -31.00 4.00 -8.60
CA LEU A 111 -31.37 5.21 -9.35
C LEU A 111 -32.30 4.92 -10.54
N SER A 112 -32.19 3.74 -11.15
CA SER A 112 -33.08 3.33 -12.26
C SER A 112 -34.47 2.90 -11.81
N THR A 113 -34.61 2.25 -10.66
CA THR A 113 -35.90 1.67 -10.21
C THR A 113 -36.79 2.67 -9.46
N SER A 114 -36.30 3.88 -9.19
CA SER A 114 -36.93 4.84 -8.27
C SER A 114 -38.12 5.63 -8.82
N VAL A 115 -38.76 5.15 -9.89
CA VAL A 115 -39.86 5.88 -10.55
C VAL A 115 -41.16 5.87 -9.73
N SER A 116 -41.33 4.96 -8.76
CA SER A 116 -42.64 4.77 -8.09
C SER A 116 -42.69 4.90 -6.56
N LEU A 117 -41.56 4.85 -5.83
CA LEU A 117 -41.54 4.95 -4.36
C LEU A 117 -40.33 5.77 -3.95
N ARG A 118 -40.50 6.85 -3.16
CA ARG A 118 -39.43 7.75 -2.68
C ARG A 118 -38.23 6.92 -2.23
N PRO A 119 -37.19 6.77 -3.07
CA PRO A 119 -36.04 5.98 -2.67
C PRO A 119 -35.35 6.73 -1.55
N ASN A 120 -34.82 5.97 -0.61
CA ASN A 120 -34.04 6.55 0.45
C ASN A 120 -32.71 7.09 -0.14
N ARG A 121 -32.72 8.37 -0.57
CA ARG A 121 -31.66 9.01 -1.37
C ARG A 121 -30.30 8.93 -0.69
N TRP A 122 -30.26 9.00 0.63
CA TRP A 122 -29.01 9.00 1.38
C TRP A 122 -28.21 7.71 1.19
N TRP A 123 -28.85 6.55 1.15
CA TRP A 123 -28.15 5.27 0.95
C TRP A 123 -27.47 5.20 -0.42
N THR A 124 -28.16 5.68 -1.45
CA THR A 124 -27.62 5.71 -2.81
C THR A 124 -26.41 6.64 -2.87
N THR A 125 -26.52 7.82 -2.28
CA THR A 125 -25.40 8.77 -2.18
C THR A 125 -24.22 8.18 -1.42
N ALA A 126 -24.46 7.53 -0.27
CA ALA A 126 -23.43 6.91 0.54
C ALA A 126 -22.66 5.81 -0.23
N VAL A 127 -23.37 4.98 -1.00
CA VAL A 127 -22.78 3.92 -1.81
C VAL A 127 -21.91 4.46 -2.94
N LEU A 128 -22.40 5.47 -3.66
CA LEU A 128 -21.65 6.11 -4.74
C LEU A 128 -20.42 6.85 -4.21
N PHE A 129 -20.58 7.55 -3.08
CA PHE A 129 -19.48 8.23 -2.41
C PHE A 129 -18.42 7.24 -1.93
N LEU A 130 -18.82 6.14 -1.28
CA LEU A 130 -17.90 5.08 -0.85
C LEU A 130 -17.19 4.42 -2.04
N SER A 131 -17.89 4.19 -3.14
CA SER A 131 -17.27 3.69 -4.38
C SER A 131 -16.17 4.63 -4.88
N LEU A 132 -16.42 5.94 -4.90
CA LEU A 132 -15.43 6.92 -5.35
C LEU A 132 -14.22 6.98 -4.41
N LEU A 133 -14.47 6.98 -3.09
CA LEU A 133 -13.41 6.95 -2.09
C LEU A 133 -12.55 5.70 -2.19
N LEU A 134 -13.14 4.53 -2.41
CA LEU A 134 -12.40 3.28 -2.60
C LEU A 134 -11.50 3.33 -3.84
N ILE A 135 -11.99 3.87 -4.96
CA ILE A 135 -11.18 4.05 -6.18
C ILE A 135 -10.01 4.98 -5.89
N ALA A 136 -10.28 6.16 -5.31
CA ALA A 136 -9.26 7.14 -4.99
C ALA A 136 -8.19 6.56 -4.04
N LYS A 137 -8.61 5.87 -2.98
CA LYS A 137 -7.69 5.26 -2.02
C LYS A 137 -6.94 4.08 -2.62
N ALA A 138 -7.56 3.25 -3.45
CA ALA A 138 -6.89 2.14 -4.14
C ALA A 138 -5.79 2.68 -5.07
N ILE A 139 -6.07 3.73 -5.84
CA ILE A 139 -5.08 4.41 -6.69
C ILE A 139 -3.94 5.00 -5.85
N HIS A 140 -4.25 5.71 -4.77
CA HIS A 140 -3.23 6.27 -3.88
C HIS A 140 -2.37 5.17 -3.23
N SER A 141 -2.99 4.06 -2.82
CA SER A 141 -2.26 2.94 -2.22
C SER A 141 -1.39 2.23 -3.27
N PHE A 142 -1.87 2.10 -4.51
CA PHE A 142 -1.08 1.61 -5.63
C PHE A 142 0.13 2.51 -5.93
N TYR A 143 -0.05 3.84 -5.92
CA TYR A 143 1.06 4.78 -6.07
C TYR A 143 2.17 4.52 -5.03
N TRP A 144 1.83 4.55 -3.74
CA TRP A 144 2.81 4.36 -2.67
C TRP A 144 3.42 2.96 -2.66
N PHE A 145 2.64 1.95 -3.04
CA PHE A 145 3.13 0.60 -3.24
C PHE A 145 4.22 0.53 -4.32
N ILE A 146 3.99 1.15 -5.48
CA ILE A 146 5.00 1.21 -6.55
C ILE A 146 6.22 2.04 -6.12
N VAL A 147 6.02 3.15 -5.40
CA VAL A 147 7.14 3.96 -4.88
C VAL A 147 8.00 3.10 -3.95
N TRP A 148 7.39 2.27 -3.09
CA TRP A 148 8.12 1.29 -2.26
C TRP A 148 8.80 0.19 -3.08
N ASP A 149 8.14 -0.38 -4.08
CA ASP A 149 8.73 -1.39 -4.99
C ASP A 149 10.01 -0.87 -5.65
N ASN A 150 10.05 0.42 -6.02
CA ASN A 150 11.24 1.04 -6.61
C ASN A 150 12.44 1.15 -5.65
N THR A 151 12.23 1.01 -4.34
CA THR A 151 13.35 0.92 -3.37
C THR A 151 14.03 -0.45 -3.40
N GLY A 152 13.37 -1.47 -3.94
CA GLY A 152 13.83 -2.85 -4.07
C GLY A 152 14.24 -3.25 -5.49
N ASP A 153 14.14 -4.55 -5.78
CA ASP A 153 14.24 -5.07 -7.15
C ASP A 153 12.92 -4.76 -7.86
N SER A 154 12.86 -3.59 -8.52
CA SER A 154 11.64 -3.09 -9.16
C SER A 154 11.07 -4.16 -10.11
N LEU A 155 10.03 -4.88 -9.66
CA LEU A 155 9.25 -5.77 -10.53
C LEU A 155 8.40 -4.98 -11.54
N ALA A 156 8.40 -3.64 -11.41
CA ALA A 156 7.94 -2.67 -12.40
C ALA A 156 6.52 -2.95 -12.88
N TYR A 157 6.37 -3.28 -14.16
CA TYR A 157 5.08 -3.48 -14.81
C TYR A 157 4.36 -4.75 -14.34
N LEU A 158 5.05 -5.68 -13.68
CA LEU A 158 4.42 -6.92 -13.18
C LEU A 158 3.30 -6.59 -12.18
N TRP A 159 3.49 -5.55 -11.37
CA TRP A 159 2.49 -5.10 -10.40
C TRP A 159 1.23 -4.52 -11.02
N LEU A 160 1.29 -4.08 -12.28
CA LEU A 160 0.12 -3.57 -12.99
C LEU A 160 -0.81 -4.70 -13.48
N PHE A 161 -0.28 -5.91 -13.66
CA PHE A 161 -1.01 -7.04 -14.25
C PHE A 161 -2.32 -7.34 -13.50
N PHE A 162 -2.26 -7.43 -12.17
CA PHE A 162 -3.39 -7.87 -11.37
C PHE A 162 -4.47 -6.81 -11.14
N PRO A 163 -4.13 -5.55 -10.80
CA PRO A 163 -5.10 -4.46 -10.83
C PRO A 163 -5.78 -4.32 -12.20
N SER A 164 -5.04 -4.53 -13.30
CA SER A 164 -5.61 -4.51 -14.65
C SER A 164 -6.64 -5.62 -14.87
N ILE A 165 -6.34 -6.86 -14.44
CA ILE A 165 -7.32 -7.96 -14.48
C ILE A 165 -8.55 -7.62 -13.62
N GLY A 166 -8.33 -7.10 -12.42
CA GLY A 166 -9.42 -6.67 -11.53
C GLY A 166 -10.29 -5.59 -12.14
N LEU A 167 -9.70 -4.61 -12.82
CA LEU A 167 -10.42 -3.57 -13.55
C LEU A 167 -11.23 -4.15 -14.71
N ILE A 168 -10.67 -5.05 -15.51
CA ILE A 168 -11.39 -5.71 -16.61
C ILE A 168 -12.57 -6.51 -16.06
N MET A 169 -12.37 -7.26 -14.98
CA MET A 169 -13.44 -7.99 -14.28
C MET A 169 -14.51 -7.02 -13.76
N ALA A 170 -14.11 -5.93 -13.12
CA ALA A 170 -15.00 -4.89 -12.60
C ALA A 170 -15.85 -4.26 -13.72
N GLY A 171 -15.22 -3.92 -14.85
CA GLY A 171 -15.90 -3.41 -16.04
C GLY A 171 -16.90 -4.41 -16.64
N PHE A 172 -16.51 -5.69 -16.72
CA PHE A 172 -17.40 -6.75 -17.17
C PHE A 172 -18.61 -6.92 -16.25
N ILE A 173 -18.42 -6.85 -14.93
CA ILE A 173 -19.51 -6.92 -13.96
C ILE A 173 -20.45 -5.72 -14.14
N LEU A 174 -19.92 -4.49 -14.26
CA LEU A 174 -20.72 -3.30 -14.54
C LEU A 174 -21.51 -3.42 -15.84
N PHE A 175 -20.88 -3.89 -16.92
CA PHE A 175 -21.52 -4.07 -18.22
C PHE A 175 -22.69 -5.07 -18.16
N ASN A 176 -22.57 -6.15 -17.38
CA ASN A 176 -23.61 -7.16 -17.25
C ASN A 176 -24.70 -6.83 -16.22
N THR A 177 -24.40 -6.01 -15.21
CA THR A 177 -25.35 -5.67 -14.14
C THR A 177 -26.21 -4.45 -14.47
N LEU A 178 -25.69 -3.50 -15.25
CA LEU A 178 -26.38 -2.24 -15.53
C LEU A 178 -27.40 -2.35 -16.68
N PRO A 179 -28.55 -1.67 -16.61
CA PRO A 179 -29.57 -1.70 -17.64
C PRO A 179 -29.21 -0.84 -18.87
N ASN A 180 -29.52 -1.36 -20.06
CA ASN A 180 -29.57 -0.65 -21.35
C ASN A 180 -28.39 0.32 -21.60
N ARG A 181 -28.68 1.62 -21.73
CA ARG A 181 -27.70 2.66 -22.07
C ARG A 181 -26.59 2.83 -21.02
N ARG A 182 -26.80 2.38 -19.78
CA ARG A 182 -25.79 2.49 -18.70
C ARG A 182 -24.71 1.42 -18.78
N LYS A 183 -24.83 0.42 -19.66
CA LYS A 183 -23.78 -0.57 -19.91
C LYS A 183 -22.46 0.07 -20.37
N ILE A 184 -22.54 1.22 -21.03
CA ILE A 184 -21.37 2.02 -21.44
C ILE A 184 -20.50 2.41 -20.23
N LEU A 185 -21.07 2.54 -19.03
CA LEU A 185 -20.30 2.83 -17.81
C LEU A 185 -19.31 1.72 -17.45
N GLY A 186 -19.58 0.46 -17.81
CA GLY A 186 -18.62 -0.63 -17.61
C GLY A 186 -17.37 -0.44 -18.48
N PHE A 187 -17.56 -0.08 -19.75
CA PHE A 187 -16.45 0.28 -20.64
C PHE A 187 -15.75 1.55 -20.18
N GLY A 188 -16.51 2.59 -19.82
CA GLY A 188 -15.96 3.84 -19.30
C GLY A 188 -15.13 3.64 -18.04
N TYR A 189 -15.51 2.72 -17.16
CA TYR A 189 -14.75 2.38 -15.96
C TYR A 189 -13.36 1.84 -16.30
N VAL A 190 -13.26 0.87 -17.22
CA VAL A 190 -11.98 0.29 -17.66
C VAL A 190 -11.17 1.34 -18.43
N LEU A 191 -11.80 2.01 -19.39
CA LEU A 191 -11.15 2.98 -20.27
C LEU A 191 -10.60 4.18 -19.49
N LEU A 192 -11.23 4.55 -18.37
CA LEU A 192 -10.76 5.63 -17.51
C LEU A 192 -9.68 5.16 -16.54
N LEU A 193 -9.94 4.08 -15.79
CA LEU A 193 -9.06 3.70 -14.68
C LEU A 193 -7.77 3.03 -15.15
N LEU A 194 -7.79 2.30 -16.27
CA LEU A 194 -6.59 1.63 -16.76
C LEU A 194 -5.49 2.66 -17.14
N PRO A 195 -5.77 3.71 -17.96
CA PRO A 195 -4.79 4.78 -18.19
C PRO A 195 -4.34 5.49 -16.92
N ILE A 196 -5.23 5.69 -15.94
CA ILE A 196 -4.86 6.28 -14.65
C ILE A 196 -3.86 5.40 -13.91
N LEU A 197 -4.04 4.08 -13.87
CA LEU A 197 -3.05 3.18 -13.25
C LEU A 197 -1.70 3.22 -13.98
N PHE A 198 -1.70 3.31 -15.31
CA PHE A 198 -0.46 3.50 -16.08
C PHE A 198 0.22 4.84 -15.76
N ALA A 199 -0.55 5.93 -15.68
CA ALA A 199 -0.02 7.24 -15.33
C ALA A 199 0.55 7.26 -13.90
N VAL A 200 -0.14 6.60 -12.96
CA VAL A 200 0.31 6.44 -11.57
C VAL A 200 1.60 5.63 -11.48
N LEU A 201 1.69 4.53 -12.22
CA LEU A 201 2.92 3.75 -12.33
C LEU A 201 4.07 4.60 -12.89
N ALA A 202 3.83 5.35 -13.98
CA ALA A 202 4.83 6.22 -14.56
C ALA A 202 5.30 7.31 -13.59
N ALA A 203 4.37 7.95 -12.86
CA ALA A 203 4.68 8.97 -11.87
C ALA A 203 5.45 8.40 -10.66
N ALA A 204 5.03 7.23 -10.16
CA ALA A 204 5.69 6.58 -9.03
C ALA A 204 7.13 6.17 -9.34
N ARG A 205 7.43 5.76 -10.58
CA ARG A 205 8.79 5.42 -11.04
C ARG A 205 9.74 6.61 -11.14
N GLN A 206 9.21 7.82 -11.21
CA GLN A 206 10.03 9.04 -11.27
C GLN A 206 10.40 9.55 -9.86
N VAL A 207 9.90 8.93 -8.79
CA VAL A 207 10.21 9.34 -7.43
C VAL A 207 11.63 8.92 -7.08
N ASP A 208 12.50 9.91 -6.84
CA ASP A 208 13.79 9.70 -6.19
C ASP A 208 13.55 9.45 -4.70
N TYR A 209 13.65 8.18 -4.30
CA TYR A 209 13.42 7.77 -2.92
C TYR A 209 14.48 8.30 -1.94
N ARG A 210 15.69 8.64 -2.42
CA ARG A 210 16.71 9.29 -1.58
C ARG A 210 16.36 10.75 -1.33
N ALA A 211 15.92 11.47 -2.37
CA ALA A 211 15.40 12.83 -2.22
C ALA A 211 14.17 12.86 -1.29
N LEU A 212 13.26 11.89 -1.43
CA LEU A 212 12.11 11.74 -0.53
C LEU A 212 12.55 11.47 0.92
N THR A 213 13.56 10.62 1.12
CA THR A 213 14.11 10.35 2.46
C THR A 213 14.73 11.61 3.06
N ALA A 214 15.51 12.37 2.30
CA ALA A 214 16.08 13.64 2.74
C ALA A 214 14.98 14.66 3.11
N GLN A 215 13.94 14.81 2.28
CA GLN A 215 12.80 15.69 2.57
C GLN A 215 12.09 15.29 3.88
N ARG A 216 11.93 13.98 4.13
CA ARG A 216 11.34 13.50 5.39
C ARG A 216 12.25 13.77 6.58
N ALA A 217 13.56 13.62 6.41
CA ALA A 217 14.54 13.96 7.43
C ALA A 217 14.50 15.45 7.77
N ASP A 218 14.38 16.34 6.77
CA ASP A 218 14.22 17.78 6.98
C ASP A 218 12.97 18.12 7.79
N ALA A 219 11.86 17.40 7.59
CA ALA A 219 10.67 17.57 8.40
C ALA A 219 10.90 17.17 9.88
N VAL A 220 11.65 16.09 10.13
CA VAL A 220 12.04 15.66 11.49
C VAL A 220 12.97 16.69 12.12
N VAL A 221 13.97 17.18 11.38
CA VAL A 221 14.86 18.27 11.79
C VAL A 221 14.08 19.52 12.20
N GLY A 222 13.11 19.93 11.38
CA GLY A 222 12.27 21.08 11.70
C GLY A 222 11.47 20.88 12.99
N ALA A 223 11.02 19.64 13.27
CA ALA A 223 10.35 19.30 14.53
C ALA A 223 11.31 19.30 15.72
N LEU A 224 12.54 18.78 15.56
CA LEU A 224 13.61 18.81 16.57
C LEU A 224 13.96 20.25 16.95
N GLY A 225 14.11 21.15 15.97
CA GLY A 225 14.37 22.57 16.23
C GLY A 225 13.25 23.24 17.02
N ARG A 226 11.98 22.98 16.69
CA ARG A 226 10.84 23.48 17.48
C ARG A 226 10.80 22.88 18.88
N TYR A 227 11.15 21.60 19.06
CA TYR A 227 11.23 21.01 20.38
C TYR A 227 12.30 21.72 21.22
N HIS A 228 13.49 21.94 20.67
CA HIS A 228 14.59 22.60 21.36
C HIS A 228 14.28 24.04 21.75
N VAL A 229 13.69 24.84 20.86
CA VAL A 229 13.32 26.24 21.17
C VAL A 229 12.34 26.32 22.35
N TRP A 230 11.46 25.33 22.53
CA TRP A 230 10.47 25.33 23.60
C TRP A 230 10.96 24.71 24.91
N ASN A 231 11.80 23.68 24.85
CA ASN A 231 12.22 22.92 26.03
C ASN A 231 13.66 23.25 26.47
N GLY A 232 14.44 23.94 25.65
CA GLY A 232 15.84 24.27 25.92
C GLY A 232 16.82 23.11 25.76
N HIS A 233 16.34 21.93 25.34
CA HIS A 233 17.16 20.75 25.06
C HIS A 233 16.56 19.95 23.89
N TYR A 234 17.35 19.05 23.29
CA TYR A 234 16.83 18.10 22.29
C TYR A 234 16.12 16.92 22.97
N PRO A 235 15.13 16.27 22.32
CA PRO A 235 14.45 15.12 22.92
C PRO A 235 15.41 13.95 23.07
N GLN A 236 15.20 13.08 24.06
CA GLN A 236 15.99 11.85 24.22
C GLN A 236 15.55 10.77 23.22
N ASN A 237 14.29 10.81 22.81
CA ASN A 237 13.74 9.95 21.77
C ASN A 237 12.86 10.73 20.80
N LEU A 238 12.95 10.41 19.49
CA LEU A 238 12.10 11.03 18.47
C LEU A 238 10.60 10.91 18.76
N HIS A 239 10.15 9.88 19.49
CA HIS A 239 8.75 9.73 19.90
C HIS A 239 8.21 10.92 20.70
N GLU A 240 9.05 11.65 21.42
CA GLU A 240 8.66 12.86 22.17
C GLU A 240 8.26 14.03 21.26
N LEU A 241 8.59 13.97 19.96
CA LEU A 241 8.13 14.95 18.98
C LEU A 241 6.62 14.81 18.71
N SER A 242 6.03 13.63 18.97
CA SER A 242 4.62 13.35 18.72
C SER A 242 3.77 13.45 19.98
N PRO A 243 2.52 13.94 19.91
CA PRO A 243 1.86 14.50 18.73
C PRO A 243 2.09 16.01 18.54
N ARG A 244 2.76 16.67 19.50
CA ARG A 244 2.78 18.13 19.63
C ARG A 244 3.56 18.83 18.51
N TYR A 245 4.74 18.34 18.16
CA TYR A 245 5.62 18.95 17.17
C TYR A 245 5.46 18.32 15.79
N MET A 246 4.96 17.08 15.73
CA MET A 246 4.52 16.39 14.53
C MET A 246 3.49 15.31 14.86
N LEU A 247 2.47 15.13 14.02
CA LEU A 247 1.44 14.10 14.26
C LEU A 247 2.02 12.69 14.23
N SER A 248 2.88 12.41 13.26
CA SER A 248 3.63 11.16 13.13
C SER A 248 5.02 11.44 12.58
N ILE A 249 5.99 10.64 13.00
CA ILE A 249 7.37 10.73 12.52
C ILE A 249 7.44 10.00 11.17
N PRO A 250 7.70 10.70 10.05
CA PRO A 250 7.82 10.04 8.76
C PRO A 250 9.08 9.17 8.78
N ARG A 251 8.98 7.91 8.34
CA ARG A 251 10.13 6.99 8.32
C ARG A 251 11.04 7.20 7.09
N PRO A 252 12.32 6.79 7.14
CA PRO A 252 13.17 6.69 5.96
C PRO A 252 12.51 5.85 4.86
N PHE A 253 12.81 6.17 3.60
CA PHE A 253 12.23 5.52 2.43
C PHE A 253 13.34 4.89 1.57
N ILE A 254 14.13 4.00 2.16
CA ILE A 254 15.24 3.30 1.47
C ILE A 254 15.15 1.79 1.69
N ILE A 255 15.02 1.38 2.96
CA ILE A 255 14.84 -0.02 3.34
C ILE A 255 13.51 -0.12 4.08
N TYR A 256 12.67 -1.06 3.64
CA TYR A 256 11.35 -1.23 4.21
C TYR A 256 11.41 -1.59 5.71
N GLY A 257 10.63 -0.86 6.52
CA GLY A 257 10.53 -1.08 7.95
C GLY A 257 11.68 -0.51 8.78
N GLN A 258 12.58 0.27 8.17
CA GLN A 258 13.66 0.96 8.87
C GLN A 258 13.14 2.18 9.65
N ASP A 259 13.77 2.47 10.79
CA ASP A 259 13.57 3.72 11.54
C ASP A 259 14.80 4.66 11.42
N TRP A 260 14.66 5.88 11.96
CA TRP A 260 15.78 6.83 12.03
C TRP A 260 16.79 6.40 13.09
N CYS A 261 18.07 6.57 12.79
CA CYS A 261 19.14 6.43 13.77
C CYS A 261 19.35 7.79 14.42
N TYR A 262 18.72 8.00 15.57
CA TYR A 262 18.79 9.25 16.32
C TYR A 262 19.53 9.04 17.63
N VAL A 263 20.49 9.92 17.90
CA VAL A 263 21.12 10.02 19.22
C VAL A 263 21.28 11.50 19.56
N SER A 264 21.08 11.84 20.82
CA SER A 264 21.10 13.20 21.33
C SER A 264 21.68 13.26 22.74
N ASP A 265 22.12 14.46 23.10
CA ASP A 265 22.38 14.86 24.48
C ASP A 265 21.56 16.13 24.78
N GLU A 266 21.92 16.87 25.85
CA GLU A 266 21.22 18.10 26.22
C GLU A 266 21.29 19.20 25.15
N ILE A 267 22.41 19.32 24.44
CA ILE A 267 22.72 20.46 23.57
C ILE A 267 23.03 20.06 22.12
N THR A 268 23.22 18.78 21.83
CA THR A 268 23.57 18.24 20.52
C THR A 268 22.62 17.12 20.09
N TYR A 269 22.53 16.89 18.78
CA TYR A 269 21.93 15.67 18.24
C TYR A 269 22.56 15.30 16.91
N ARG A 270 22.42 14.02 16.55
CA ARG A 270 22.67 13.52 15.20
C ARG A 270 21.48 12.71 14.73
N LEU A 271 20.97 13.09 13.57
CA LEU A 271 19.96 12.35 12.83
C LEU A 271 20.64 11.64 11.66
N SER A 272 20.47 10.33 11.58
CA SER A 272 21.05 9.49 10.53
C SER A 272 20.04 8.43 10.05
N TYR A 273 20.34 7.79 8.93
CA TYR A 273 19.57 6.67 8.40
C TYR A 273 20.50 5.67 7.69
N VAL A 274 20.12 4.40 7.64
CA VAL A 274 20.78 3.39 6.83
C VAL A 274 20.50 3.66 5.34
N ASP A 275 21.55 3.64 4.53
CA ASP A 275 21.52 3.80 3.07
C ASP A 275 22.30 2.64 2.41
N ARG A 276 22.16 2.53 1.09
CA ARG A 276 22.83 1.55 0.22
C ARG A 276 22.97 2.10 -1.20
N ASP A 277 23.97 1.66 -1.96
CA ASP A 277 24.23 2.20 -3.31
C ASP A 277 23.13 1.77 -4.31
N HIS A 278 22.63 0.54 -4.19
CA HIS A 278 21.49 0.01 -4.95
C HIS A 278 20.81 -1.14 -4.20
N TRP A 279 19.65 -1.60 -4.68
CA TRP A 279 18.82 -2.57 -3.95
C TRP A 279 19.53 -3.91 -3.70
N SER A 280 20.38 -4.34 -4.63
CA SER A 280 21.16 -5.59 -4.55
C SER A 280 22.53 -5.42 -3.89
N ASP A 281 22.91 -4.21 -3.48
CA ASP A 281 24.18 -3.99 -2.80
C ASP A 281 24.10 -4.56 -1.38
N PRO A 282 24.92 -5.56 -1.03
CA PRO A 282 24.99 -6.05 0.34
C PRO A 282 25.70 -5.06 1.29
N ARG A 283 26.26 -3.96 0.81
CA ARG A 283 26.91 -2.98 1.68
C ARG A 283 25.87 -2.01 2.24
N LEU A 284 25.70 -2.03 3.56
CA LEU A 284 24.90 -1.05 4.28
C LEU A 284 25.84 -0.05 4.95
N PHE A 285 25.45 1.22 4.92
CA PHE A 285 26.17 2.27 5.61
C PHE A 285 25.21 3.24 6.28
N GLY A 286 25.64 3.82 7.39
CA GLY A 286 24.90 4.90 8.04
C GLY A 286 25.21 6.22 7.35
N ARG A 287 24.18 6.92 6.90
CA ARG A 287 24.27 8.25 6.32
C ARG A 287 23.78 9.28 7.33
N VAL A 288 24.64 10.22 7.67
CA VAL A 288 24.29 11.35 8.54
C VAL A 288 23.51 12.36 7.71
N HIS A 289 22.30 12.71 8.16
CA HIS A 289 21.49 13.76 7.54
C HIS A 289 21.86 15.13 8.13
N GLN A 290 21.91 15.21 9.46
CA GLN A 290 22.28 16.43 10.16
C GLN A 290 22.86 16.15 11.55
N VAL A 291 23.80 17.01 11.94
CA VAL A 291 24.31 17.14 13.30
C VAL A 291 24.02 18.57 13.77
N ALA A 292 23.43 18.73 14.95
CA ALA A 292 23.37 20.04 15.61
C ALA A 292 24.44 20.11 16.69
N MET A 293 25.29 21.14 16.58
CA MET A 293 26.50 21.36 17.36
C MET A 293 27.50 20.20 17.23
N HIS A 294 28.73 20.51 16.81
CA HIS A 294 29.76 19.47 16.78
C HIS A 294 30.15 19.14 18.23
N PRO A 295 30.12 17.87 18.63
CA PRO A 295 30.68 17.48 19.91
C PRO A 295 32.17 17.87 19.94
N ALA A 296 32.68 18.16 21.15
CA ALA A 296 34.12 18.40 21.31
C ALA A 296 34.97 17.16 20.94
N ASP A 297 34.36 15.97 20.96
CA ASP A 297 34.96 14.70 20.59
C ASP A 297 34.02 13.91 19.67
N GLU A 298 34.31 13.90 18.37
CA GLU A 298 33.56 13.15 17.37
C GLU A 298 33.71 11.63 17.56
N SER A 299 34.81 11.17 18.16
CA SER A 299 35.06 9.76 18.43
C SER A 299 34.16 9.19 19.54
N ALA A 300 33.56 10.07 20.37
CA ALA A 300 32.62 9.67 21.41
C ALA A 300 31.28 9.18 20.84
N TRP A 301 30.97 9.47 19.57
CA TRP A 301 29.69 9.07 18.99
C TRP A 301 29.78 7.64 18.44
N PRO A 302 28.80 6.78 18.74
CA PRO A 302 28.76 5.45 18.14
C PRO A 302 28.71 5.59 16.61
N SER A 303 29.25 4.62 15.88
CA SER A 303 29.16 4.62 14.42
C SER A 303 27.70 4.78 13.96
N PRO A 304 27.39 5.67 13.00
CA PRO A 304 26.01 5.95 12.59
C PRO A 304 25.26 4.66 12.23
N CYS A 305 24.08 4.49 12.83
CA CYS A 305 23.17 3.38 12.55
C CYS A 305 23.67 1.96 12.85
N ALA A 306 24.72 1.75 13.65
CA ALA A 306 25.21 0.38 13.90
C ALA A 306 24.15 -0.57 14.48
N ALA A 307 23.32 -0.10 15.42
CA ALA A 307 22.24 -0.91 15.99
C ALA A 307 21.20 -1.30 14.94
N GLU A 308 20.76 -0.35 14.11
CA GLU A 308 19.78 -0.59 13.04
C GLU A 308 20.33 -1.55 11.98
N ILE A 309 21.59 -1.40 11.61
CA ILE A 309 22.27 -2.32 10.68
C ILE A 309 22.36 -3.72 11.28
N ALA A 310 22.61 -3.85 12.59
CA ALA A 310 22.60 -5.15 13.27
C ALA A 310 21.21 -5.79 13.25
N VAL A 311 20.14 -5.01 13.43
CA VAL A 311 18.75 -5.48 13.31
C VAL A 311 18.46 -5.98 11.89
N ILE A 312 18.88 -5.23 10.86
CA ILE A 312 18.71 -5.66 9.46
C ILE A 312 19.48 -6.96 9.18
N LYS A 313 20.71 -7.08 9.67
CA LYS A 313 21.52 -8.30 9.54
C LYS A 313 20.88 -9.51 10.24
N ALA A 314 20.38 -9.33 11.46
CA ALA A 314 19.72 -10.39 12.20
C ALA A 314 18.42 -10.84 11.52
N LYS A 315 17.71 -9.91 10.86
CA LYS A 315 16.50 -10.20 10.09
C LYS A 315 16.77 -10.98 8.80
N PHE A 316 17.96 -10.83 8.23
CA PHE A 316 18.33 -11.41 6.93
C PHE A 316 19.72 -12.07 6.96
N PRO A 317 19.92 -13.14 7.75
CA PRO A 317 21.24 -13.73 7.98
C PRO A 317 21.86 -14.35 6.73
N ALA A 318 21.05 -14.71 5.73
CA ALA A 318 21.51 -15.27 4.46
C ALA A 318 22.07 -14.20 3.50
N TYR A 319 21.81 -12.92 3.73
CA TYR A 319 22.34 -11.83 2.92
C TYR A 319 23.70 -11.38 3.49
N PRO A 320 24.76 -11.29 2.66
CA PRO A 320 26.12 -11.02 3.13
C PRO A 320 26.36 -9.55 3.47
N TYR A 321 25.52 -8.98 4.34
CA TYR A 321 25.54 -7.54 4.61
C TYR A 321 26.87 -7.11 5.26
N THR A 322 27.56 -6.17 4.64
CA THR A 322 28.83 -5.61 5.14
C THR A 322 28.64 -4.14 5.52
N TYR A 323 29.32 -3.70 6.59
CA TYR A 323 29.30 -2.30 7.00
C TYR A 323 30.36 -1.55 6.21
N LYS A 324 29.99 -0.50 5.51
CA LYS A 324 30.92 0.41 4.84
C LYS A 324 31.04 1.68 5.66
N THR A 325 32.22 1.96 6.20
CA THR A 325 32.55 3.29 6.70
C THR A 325 32.61 4.22 5.49
N VAL A 326 31.75 5.23 5.45
CA VAL A 326 31.86 6.28 4.44
C VAL A 326 33.12 7.06 4.79
N ALA A 327 34.19 6.86 4.03
CA ALA A 327 35.28 7.83 4.00
C ALA A 327 34.73 9.04 3.27
N GLU A 328 34.64 10.17 3.96
CA GLU A 328 34.09 11.43 3.45
C GLU A 328 34.81 11.92 2.18
#